data_AF-A0AAE9AGW2-F1
#
_entry.id   AF-A0AAE9AGW2-F1
#
_cell.length_a   1.000
_cell.length_b   1.000
_cell.length_c   1.000
_cell.angle_alpha   90.00
_cell.angle_beta   90.00
_cell.angle_gamma   90.00
#
_symmetry.space_group_name_H-M   'P 1'
#
loop_
_entity.id
_entity.type
_entity.pdbx_description
1 polymer ?
#
loop_
_entity_poly.entity_id
_entity_poly.type
_entity_poly.pdbx_seq_one_letter_code
_entity_poly.pdbx_strand_id
1 'polypeptide(L)'
;MTKCEVPLLFLDKKEPFVLTNKEIVKAIPILVNSMECLGDDWETKDTVLSDSIEIKFPQWAGEFLLDHILPYSTPTGNDKPTVENFADANAKTLDELKVILELSNFFQCTEFMSCISFVVAKKLEVTSMEEISKFFGMSLDKDSKYFTEADGWIHPPLVVFQGENKPN
;
A
#
# COMPACT_ATOMS: atom_id res chain seq x y z
N MET A 1 -0.38 17.00 -28.39
CA MET A 1 -0.63 16.55 -27.01
C MET A 1 -1.13 17.75 -26.23
N THR A 2 -2.20 17.58 -25.47
CA THR A 2 -2.73 18.63 -24.60
C THR A 2 -1.98 18.63 -23.28
N LYS A 3 -1.71 19.83 -22.76
CA LYS A 3 -0.93 20.08 -21.56
C LYS A 3 -1.69 19.59 -20.33
N CYS A 4 -1.01 18.86 -19.45
CA CYS A 4 -1.52 18.47 -18.13
C CYS A 4 -0.40 18.70 -17.14
N GLU A 5 -0.62 19.56 -16.15
CA GLU A 5 0.36 19.85 -15.10
C GLU A 5 -0.33 19.81 -13.75
N VAL A 6 0.14 18.90 -12.90
CA VAL A 6 -0.33 18.74 -11.52
C VAL A 6 0.86 18.96 -10.58
N PRO A 7 0.98 20.14 -9.96
CA PRO A 7 2.06 20.41 -9.01
C PRO A 7 1.83 19.67 -7.69
N LEU A 8 2.81 18.87 -7.27
CA LEU A 8 2.81 18.10 -6.02
C LEU A 8 3.90 18.63 -5.10
N LEU A 9 3.54 19.09 -3.90
CA LEU A 9 4.49 19.61 -2.92
C LEU A 9 4.72 18.56 -1.82
N PHE A 10 5.86 17.86 -1.90
CA PHE A 10 6.25 16.86 -0.90
C PHE A 10 6.80 17.49 0.38
N LEU A 11 6.65 16.77 1.50
CA LEU A 11 6.98 17.22 2.86
C LEU A 11 8.41 17.76 3.00
N ASP A 12 9.35 17.12 2.31
CA ASP A 12 10.78 17.40 2.37
C ASP A 12 11.26 18.35 1.25
N LYS A 13 10.33 18.97 0.51
CA LYS A 13 10.62 19.90 -0.58
C LYS A 13 10.06 21.28 -0.37
N LYS A 14 10.74 22.26 -0.98
CA LYS A 14 10.31 23.66 -1.04
C LYS A 14 9.63 24.00 -2.36
N GLU A 15 10.01 23.31 -3.43
CA GLU A 15 9.47 23.52 -4.77
C GLU A 15 8.63 22.30 -5.17
N PRO A 16 7.49 22.52 -5.85
CA PRO A 16 6.62 21.44 -6.26
C PRO A 16 7.25 20.63 -7.40
N PHE A 17 7.06 19.31 -7.35
CA PHE A 17 7.27 18.42 -8.48
C PHE A 17 6.06 18.52 -9.42
N VAL A 18 6.29 18.77 -10.71
CA VAL A 18 5.19 18.90 -11.68
C VAL A 18 4.98 17.57 -12.40
N LEU A 19 3.88 16.88 -12.06
CA LEU A 19 3.46 15.67 -12.75
C LEU A 19 2.76 16.04 -14.06
N THR A 20 3.25 15.50 -15.17
CA THR A 20 2.72 15.79 -16.53
C THR A 20 2.18 14.57 -17.27
N ASN A 21 2.43 13.37 -16.76
CA ASN A 21 1.98 12.14 -17.38
C ASN A 21 0.50 11.89 -17.08
N LYS A 22 -0.36 12.04 -18.09
CA LYS A 22 -1.82 11.86 -17.97
C LYS A 22 -2.23 10.47 -17.51
N GLU A 23 -1.54 9.42 -17.94
CA GLU A 23 -1.89 8.04 -17.55
C GLU A 23 -1.66 7.84 -16.04
N ILE A 24 -0.58 8.42 -15.51
CA ILE A 24 -0.32 8.42 -14.07
C ILE A 24 -1.36 9.25 -13.32
N VAL A 25 -1.74 10.42 -13.84
CA VAL A 25 -2.81 11.25 -13.24
C VAL A 25 -4.12 10.47 -13.18
N LYS A 26 -4.49 9.77 -14.26
CA LYS A 26 -5.70 8.93 -14.33
C LYS A 26 -5.68 7.76 -13.34
N ALA A 27 -4.51 7.21 -13.05
CA ALA A 27 -4.35 6.11 -12.12
C ALA A 27 -4.44 6.53 -10.63
N ILE A 28 -4.47 7.84 -10.35
CA ILE A 28 -4.49 8.37 -8.98
C ILE A 28 -5.81 9.10 -8.72
N PRO A 29 -6.77 8.50 -7.98
CA PRO A 29 -8.12 9.04 -7.83
C PRO A 29 -8.19 10.47 -7.29
N ILE A 30 -7.36 10.83 -6.30
CA ILE A 30 -7.40 12.19 -5.76
C ILE A 30 -6.94 13.24 -6.78
N LEU A 31 -6.05 12.87 -7.71
CA LEU A 31 -5.61 13.77 -8.77
C LEU A 31 -6.70 13.92 -9.83
N VAL A 32 -7.35 12.83 -10.22
CA VAL A 32 -8.54 12.87 -11.09
C VAL A 32 -9.58 13.81 -10.51
N ASN A 33 -9.96 13.62 -9.25
CA ASN A 33 -10.92 14.49 -8.57
C ASN A 33 -10.47 15.97 -8.57
N SER A 34 -9.19 16.23 -8.31
CA SER A 34 -8.65 17.60 -8.30
C SER A 34 -8.74 18.26 -9.68
N MET A 35 -8.50 17.50 -10.76
CA MET A 35 -8.62 17.99 -12.12
C MET A 35 -10.07 18.19 -12.54
N GLU A 36 -10.97 17.27 -12.16
CA GLU A 36 -12.41 17.38 -12.44
C GLU A 36 -13.07 18.58 -11.73
N CYS A 37 -12.57 18.96 -10.55
CA CYS A 37 -13.04 20.17 -9.86
C CYS A 37 -12.81 21.48 -10.64
N LEU A 38 -11.92 21.48 -11.63
CA LEU A 38 -11.71 22.63 -12.52
C LEU A 38 -12.86 22.81 -13.52
N GLY A 39 -13.69 21.78 -13.73
CA GLY A 39 -14.85 21.82 -14.62
C GLY A 39 -14.54 21.75 -16.13
N ASP A 40 -13.26 21.60 -16.49
CA ASP A 40 -12.80 21.42 -17.86
C ASP A 40 -12.52 19.94 -18.18
N ASP A 41 -12.75 19.55 -19.43
CA ASP A 41 -12.34 18.25 -19.96
C ASP A 41 -10.81 18.23 -20.14
N TRP A 42 -10.09 17.95 -19.05
CA TRP A 42 -8.63 17.93 -18.98
C TRP A 42 -8.00 16.80 -19.81
N GLU A 43 -8.79 15.87 -20.33
CA GLU A 43 -8.33 14.89 -21.30
C GLU A 43 -8.11 15.53 -22.67
N THR A 44 -9.02 16.41 -23.08
CA THR A 44 -9.04 17.03 -24.41
C THR A 44 -8.57 18.48 -24.44
N LYS A 45 -8.34 19.11 -23.29
CA LYS A 45 -7.86 20.50 -23.17
C LYS A 45 -6.57 20.63 -22.36
N ASP A 46 -5.85 21.71 -22.62
CA ASP A 46 -4.72 22.13 -21.80
C ASP A 46 -5.21 22.53 -20.41
N THR A 47 -4.74 21.83 -19.38
CA THR A 47 -5.16 22.03 -18.00
C THR A 47 -3.96 22.05 -17.08
N VAL A 48 -3.89 23.09 -16.24
CA VAL A 48 -2.83 23.28 -15.25
C VAL A 48 -3.51 23.56 -13.93
N LEU A 49 -3.22 22.75 -12.92
CA LEU A 49 -3.69 23.02 -11.58
C LEU A 49 -2.89 24.22 -11.02
N SER A 50 -3.60 25.27 -10.60
CA SER A 50 -2.97 26.51 -10.12
C SER A 50 -2.27 26.34 -8.78
N ASP A 51 -2.89 25.57 -7.89
CA ASP A 51 -2.38 25.32 -6.54
C ASP A 51 -1.67 23.97 -6.47
N SER A 52 -0.62 23.92 -5.67
CA SER A 52 0.07 22.65 -5.42
C SER A 52 -0.72 21.79 -4.44
N ILE A 53 -0.79 20.49 -4.71
CA ILE A 53 -1.34 19.52 -3.78
C ILE A 53 -0.27 19.21 -2.72
N GLU A 54 -0.56 19.55 -1.47
CA GLU A 54 0.35 19.27 -0.35
C GLU A 54 0.35 17.78 0.00
N ILE A 55 1.52 17.17 -0.08
CA ILE A 55 1.75 15.76 0.22
C ILE A 55 2.53 15.66 1.52
N LYS A 56 1.90 15.11 2.56
CA LYS A 56 2.49 14.95 3.91
C LYS A 56 3.50 13.80 4.01
N PHE A 57 4.04 13.38 2.88
CA PHE A 57 4.96 12.26 2.74
C PHE A 57 6.24 12.73 2.02
N PRO A 58 7.38 12.08 2.28
CA PRO A 58 8.64 12.44 1.65
C PRO A 58 8.62 12.13 0.14
N GLN A 59 9.41 12.88 -0.63
CA GLN A 59 9.45 12.78 -2.09
C GLN A 59 9.76 11.35 -2.56
N TRP A 60 10.71 10.65 -1.93
CA TRP A 60 11.11 9.31 -2.36
C TRP A 60 9.95 8.30 -2.37
N ALA A 61 8.98 8.46 -1.47
CA ALA A 61 7.80 7.59 -1.43
C ALA A 61 6.84 7.94 -2.58
N GLY A 62 6.72 9.23 -2.89
CA GLY A 62 6.01 9.73 -4.05
C GLY A 62 6.57 9.20 -5.36
N GLU A 63 7.88 9.35 -5.56
CA GLU A 63 8.58 8.81 -6.73
C GLU A 63 8.35 7.30 -6.87
N PHE A 64 8.49 6.54 -5.76
CA PHE A 64 8.22 5.11 -5.77
C PHE A 64 6.79 4.79 -6.23
N LEU A 65 5.77 5.47 -5.70
CA LEU A 65 4.39 5.26 -6.14
C LEU A 65 4.21 5.62 -7.62
N LEU A 66 4.69 6.79 -8.05
CA LEU A 66 4.53 7.27 -9.42
C LEU A 66 5.22 6.36 -10.45
N ASP A 67 6.37 5.79 -10.10
CA ASP A 67 7.11 4.86 -10.96
C ASP A 67 6.42 3.50 -11.09
N HIS A 68 5.61 3.10 -10.10
CA HIS A 68 5.05 1.75 -10.00
C HIS A 68 3.52 1.66 -10.09
N ILE A 69 2.80 2.79 -10.09
CA ILE A 69 1.33 2.82 -10.07
C ILE A 69 0.69 2.14 -11.30
N LEU A 70 1.35 2.20 -12.45
CA LEU A 70 0.90 1.56 -13.69
C LEU A 70 1.37 0.09 -13.82
N PRO A 71 2.65 -0.26 -13.58
CA PRO A 71 3.10 -1.64 -13.75
C PRO A 71 2.66 -2.58 -12.62
N TYR A 72 2.41 -2.09 -11.41
CA TYR A 72 1.94 -2.93 -10.32
C TYR A 72 0.44 -3.15 -10.43
N SER A 73 0.07 -4.38 -10.75
CA SER A 73 -1.30 -4.85 -10.77
C SER A 73 -1.38 -6.23 -10.13
N THR A 74 -2.57 -6.57 -9.63
CA THR A 74 -2.78 -7.94 -9.15
C THR A 74 -2.89 -8.86 -10.37
N PRO A 75 -2.16 -10.00 -10.42
CA PRO A 75 -2.27 -10.91 -11.54
C PRO A 75 -3.72 -11.30 -11.80
N THR A 76 -4.14 -11.24 -13.06
CA THR A 76 -5.50 -11.59 -13.47
C THR A 76 -5.63 -13.10 -13.70
N GLY A 77 -6.77 -13.69 -13.32
CA GLY A 77 -7.06 -15.09 -13.58
C GLY A 77 -6.71 -16.00 -12.40
N ASN A 78 -6.13 -17.18 -12.68
CA ASN A 78 -5.78 -18.19 -11.67
C ASN A 78 -4.37 -18.04 -11.09
N ASP A 79 -3.59 -17.09 -11.62
CA ASP A 79 -2.21 -16.88 -11.18
C ASP A 79 -2.19 -16.19 -9.81
N LYS A 80 -1.45 -16.77 -8.87
CA LYS A 80 -1.28 -16.18 -7.54
C LYS A 80 -0.17 -15.14 -7.59
N PRO A 81 -0.33 -13.98 -6.94
CA PRO A 81 0.76 -13.02 -6.81
C PRO A 81 1.95 -13.66 -6.08
N THR A 82 3.15 -13.34 -6.56
CA THR A 82 4.42 -13.69 -5.92
C THR A 82 5.22 -12.41 -5.64
N VAL A 83 6.20 -12.49 -4.74
CA VAL A 83 6.99 -11.30 -4.35
C VAL A 83 7.87 -10.79 -5.49
N GLU A 84 8.19 -11.64 -6.47
CA GLU A 84 8.92 -11.29 -7.68
C GLU A 84 8.11 -10.37 -8.60
N ASN A 85 6.77 -10.41 -8.56
CA ASN A 85 5.93 -9.45 -9.27
C ASN A 85 6.11 -8.03 -8.75
N PHE A 86 6.63 -7.88 -7.53
CA PHE A 86 6.79 -6.61 -6.82
C PHE A 86 8.21 -6.48 -6.27
N ALA A 87 9.22 -6.80 -7.09
CA ALA A 87 10.61 -6.92 -6.66
C ALA A 87 11.15 -5.65 -5.97
N ASP A 88 10.85 -4.46 -6.49
CA ASP A 88 11.32 -3.20 -5.90
C ASP A 88 10.66 -2.93 -4.54
N ALA A 89 9.37 -3.24 -4.37
CA ALA A 89 8.73 -3.23 -3.07
C ALA A 89 9.32 -4.29 -2.13
N ASN A 90 9.64 -5.48 -2.64
CA ASN A 90 10.26 -6.54 -1.84
C ASN A 90 11.68 -6.18 -1.38
N ALA A 91 12.39 -5.30 -2.11
CA ALA A 91 13.69 -4.77 -1.68
C ALA A 91 13.58 -3.72 -0.55
N LYS A 92 12.38 -3.17 -0.29
CA LYS A 92 12.14 -2.18 0.77
C LYS A 92 12.07 -2.81 2.16
N THR A 93 12.41 -2.00 3.16
CA THR A 93 12.19 -2.34 4.58
C THR A 93 10.70 -2.23 4.94
N LEU A 94 10.28 -2.86 6.05
CA LEU A 94 8.91 -2.73 6.56
C LEU A 94 8.56 -1.26 6.89
N ASP A 95 9.50 -0.51 7.45
CA ASP A 95 9.29 0.92 7.77
C ASP A 95 9.08 1.76 6.49
N GLU A 96 9.86 1.53 5.43
CA GLU A 96 9.63 2.18 4.13
C GLU A 96 8.29 1.77 3.50
N LEU A 97 7.95 0.48 3.55
CA LEU A 97 6.69 -0.03 3.01
C LEU A 97 5.48 0.55 3.74
N LYS A 98 5.58 0.80 5.05
CA LYS A 98 4.54 1.48 5.82
C LYS A 98 4.28 2.88 5.28
N VAL A 99 5.33 3.66 5.03
CA VAL A 99 5.21 5.01 4.44
C VAL A 99 4.57 4.95 3.05
N ILE A 100 4.98 4.00 2.21
CA ILE A 100 4.39 3.81 0.87
C ILE A 100 2.91 3.42 0.98
N LEU A 101 2.55 2.54 1.92
CA LEU A 101 1.18 2.08 2.14
C LEU A 101 0.27 3.23 2.59
N GLU A 102 0.73 4.04 3.55
CA GLU A 102 0.00 5.22 4.03
C GLU A 102 -0.17 6.28 2.92
N LEU A 103 0.87 6.49 2.10
CA LEU A 103 0.80 7.36 0.92
C LEU A 103 -0.20 6.83 -0.11
N SER A 104 -0.22 5.52 -0.35
CA SER A 104 -1.16 4.88 -1.28
C SER A 104 -2.60 5.07 -0.83
N ASN A 105 -2.86 4.98 0.49
CA ASN A 105 -4.15 5.29 1.07
C ASN A 105 -4.51 6.78 0.95
N PHE A 106 -3.55 7.69 1.18
CA PHE A 106 -3.74 9.13 0.97
C PHE A 106 -4.16 9.44 -0.47
N PHE A 107 -3.49 8.83 -1.44
CA PHE A 107 -3.80 8.97 -2.87
C PHE A 107 -5.01 8.13 -3.32
N GLN A 108 -5.57 7.28 -2.45
CA GLN A 108 -6.68 6.36 -2.71
C GLN A 108 -6.39 5.30 -3.79
N CYS A 109 -5.14 4.94 -3.99
CA CYS A 109 -4.70 3.94 -4.97
C CYS A 109 -4.89 2.51 -4.42
N THR A 110 -6.13 2.01 -4.38
CA THR A 110 -6.49 0.74 -3.72
C THR A 110 -5.82 -0.51 -4.31
N GLU A 111 -5.67 -0.57 -5.63
CA GLU A 111 -5.01 -1.70 -6.31
C GLU A 111 -3.51 -1.73 -5.98
N PHE A 112 -2.84 -0.59 -6.10
CA PHE A 112 -1.44 -0.44 -5.72
C PHE A 112 -1.23 -0.74 -4.23
N MET A 113 -2.10 -0.22 -3.37
CA MET A 113 -2.11 -0.50 -1.93
C MET A 113 -2.22 -1.99 -1.64
N SER A 114 -3.01 -2.74 -2.42
CA SER A 114 -3.14 -4.20 -2.30
C SER A 114 -1.84 -4.92 -2.67
N CYS A 115 -1.15 -4.48 -3.71
CA CYS A 115 0.15 -5.01 -4.12
C CYS A 115 1.21 -4.81 -3.01
N ILE A 116 1.27 -3.60 -2.45
CA ILE A 116 2.18 -3.28 -1.34
C ILE A 116 1.81 -4.08 -0.08
N SER A 117 0.52 -4.20 0.22
CA SER A 117 0.02 -5.00 1.37
C SER A 117 0.40 -6.48 1.24
N PHE A 118 0.38 -7.05 0.03
CA PHE A 118 0.82 -8.41 -0.22
C PHE A 118 2.31 -8.59 0.13
N VAL A 119 3.18 -7.67 -0.30
CA VAL A 119 4.61 -7.70 0.02
C VAL A 119 4.85 -7.56 1.53
N VAL A 120 4.12 -6.66 2.18
CA VAL A 120 4.16 -6.51 3.65
C VAL A 120 3.77 -7.82 4.34
N ALA A 121 2.65 -8.43 3.95
CA ALA A 121 2.21 -9.71 4.52
C ALA A 121 3.28 -10.80 4.38
N LYS A 122 3.91 -10.90 3.20
CA LYS A 122 4.98 -11.88 2.96
C LYS A 122 6.24 -11.64 3.79
N LYS A 123 6.60 -10.39 4.05
CA LYS A 123 7.70 -10.07 4.97
C LYS A 123 7.34 -10.44 6.41
N LEU A 124 6.11 -10.15 6.84
CA LEU A 124 5.67 -10.45 8.21
C LEU A 124 5.62 -11.97 8.50
N GLU A 125 5.37 -12.83 7.50
CA GLU A 125 5.40 -14.30 7.65
C GLU A 125 6.72 -14.85 8.22
N VAL A 126 7.84 -14.15 8.01
CA VAL A 126 9.18 -14.58 8.44
C VAL A 126 9.81 -13.62 9.46
N THR A 127 9.05 -12.65 9.96
CA THR A 127 9.52 -11.61 10.90
C THR A 127 9.27 -12.04 12.35
N SER A 128 10.13 -11.62 13.28
CA SER A 128 9.94 -11.90 14.71
C SER A 128 8.71 -11.18 15.29
N MET A 129 8.13 -11.72 16.39
CA MET A 129 6.98 -11.08 17.04
C MET A 129 7.30 -9.70 17.59
N GLU A 130 8.54 -9.46 18.03
CA GLU A 130 9.05 -8.17 18.47
C GLU A 130 9.01 -7.13 17.35
N GLU A 131 9.50 -7.49 16.17
CA GLU A 131 9.51 -6.62 15.00
C GLU A 131 8.10 -6.40 14.44
N ILE A 132 7.26 -7.45 14.42
CA ILE A 132 5.83 -7.35 14.07
C ILE A 132 5.14 -6.36 15.00
N SER A 133 5.36 -6.47 16.31
CA SER A 133 4.74 -5.59 17.30
C SER A 133 5.20 -4.15 17.13
N LYS A 134 6.50 -3.94 16.89
CA LYS A 134 7.04 -2.61 16.55
C LYS A 134 6.39 -2.04 15.29
N PHE A 135 6.24 -2.83 14.23
CA PHE A 135 5.62 -2.40 12.98
C PHE A 135 4.18 -1.88 13.18
N PHE A 136 3.39 -2.62 13.97
CA PHE A 136 2.02 -2.25 14.32
C PHE A 136 1.92 -1.22 15.46
N GLY A 137 3.03 -0.80 16.07
CA GLY A 137 3.02 0.13 17.22
C GLY A 137 2.41 -0.48 18.49
N MET A 138 2.48 -1.81 18.62
CA MET A 138 1.97 -2.55 19.77
C MET A 138 3.08 -2.76 20.81
N SER A 139 2.73 -2.68 22.09
CA SER A 139 3.60 -3.13 23.17
C SER A 139 3.46 -4.63 23.37
N LEU A 140 4.56 -5.37 23.26
CA LEU A 140 4.61 -6.75 23.75
C LEU A 140 4.64 -6.72 25.28
N ASP A 141 3.59 -7.25 25.88
CA ASP A 141 3.67 -7.70 27.26
C ASP A 141 4.49 -9.01 27.25
N LYS A 142 5.52 -9.09 28.10
CA LYS A 142 6.41 -10.26 28.16
C LYS A 142 5.79 -11.39 28.98
N ASP A 143 4.78 -11.07 29.79
CA ASP A 143 4.09 -12.02 30.68
C ASP A 143 2.81 -12.58 30.05
N SER A 144 2.35 -11.97 28.97
CA SER A 144 1.22 -12.45 28.18
C SER A 144 1.64 -13.62 27.29
N LYS A 145 0.94 -14.75 27.46
CA LYS A 145 1.00 -15.93 26.59
C LYS A 145 0.27 -15.63 25.28
N TYR A 146 0.82 -14.76 24.43
CA TYR A 146 0.29 -14.61 23.09
C TYR A 146 0.81 -15.76 22.23
N PHE A 147 -0.10 -16.48 21.55
CA PHE A 147 0.24 -17.47 20.53
C PHE A 147 1.06 -18.67 21.04
N THR A 148 0.78 -19.14 22.26
CA THR A 148 1.33 -20.41 22.74
C THR A 148 0.63 -21.59 22.07
N GLU A 149 1.32 -22.72 21.87
CA GLU A 149 0.70 -23.96 21.34
C GLU A 149 -0.55 -24.37 22.12
N ALA A 150 -0.63 -24.00 23.41
CA ALA A 150 -1.78 -24.24 24.28
C ALA A 150 -2.99 -23.36 23.98
N ASP A 151 -2.84 -22.26 23.23
CA ASP A 151 -3.94 -21.34 22.93
C ASP A 151 -4.90 -21.87 21.88
N GLY A 152 -4.58 -22.99 21.20
CA GLY A 152 -5.51 -23.70 20.29
C GLY A 152 -5.86 -22.95 19.00
N TRP A 153 -5.37 -21.72 18.81
CA TRP A 153 -5.60 -20.90 17.61
C TRP A 153 -4.65 -21.22 16.45
N ILE A 154 -3.48 -21.79 16.74
CA ILE A 154 -2.47 -22.16 15.73
C ILE A 154 -2.75 -23.57 15.20
N HIS A 155 -3.25 -24.45 16.05
CA HIS A 155 -3.77 -25.77 15.70
C HIS A 155 -5.02 -26.04 16.54
N PRO A 156 -6.23 -26.13 15.96
CA PRO A 156 -7.37 -26.58 16.73
C PRO A 156 -7.04 -27.95 17.33
N PRO A 157 -7.23 -28.14 18.65
CA PRO A 157 -6.90 -29.41 19.29
C PRO A 157 -7.64 -30.54 18.58
N LEU A 158 -6.94 -31.63 18.25
CA LEU A 158 -7.47 -32.80 17.53
C LEU A 158 -8.78 -33.35 18.13
N VAL A 159 -9.00 -33.09 19.42
CA VAL A 159 -10.20 -33.46 20.18
C VAL A 159 -11.48 -32.84 19.61
N VAL A 160 -11.41 -31.67 18.97
CA VAL A 160 -12.58 -30.98 18.37
C VAL A 160 -13.13 -31.74 17.15
N PHE A 161 -12.30 -32.54 16.48
CA PHE A 161 -12.68 -33.31 15.29
C PHE A 161 -12.96 -34.79 15.57
N GLN A 162 -12.73 -35.25 16.80
CA GLN A 162 -13.15 -36.58 17.22
C GLN A 162 -14.57 -36.47 17.81
N GLY A 163 -15.56 -36.54 16.92
CA GLY A 163 -16.96 -36.61 17.31
C GLY A 163 -17.18 -37.65 18.41
N GLU A 164 -18.02 -37.29 19.37
CA GLU A 164 -18.37 -38.11 20.54
C GLU A 164 -18.80 -39.53 20.13
N ASN A 165 -17.85 -40.47 20.08
CA ASN A 165 -18.17 -41.88 20.18
C ASN A 165 -18.48 -42.17 21.65
N LYS A 166 -19.72 -41.91 22.08
CA LYS A 166 -20.25 -42.44 23.34
C LYS A 166 -20.71 -43.89 23.08
N PRO A 167 -20.09 -44.90 23.72
CA PRO A 167 -20.70 -46.23 23.77
C PRO A 167 -21.85 -46.21 24.80
N ASN A 168 -23.00 -46.78 24.41
CA ASN A 168 -24.07 -47.18 25.33
C ASN A 168 -23.64 -48.38 26.18
#